data_AF-A0A431FU84-F1
#
_entry.id   AF-A0A431FU84-F1
#
_cell.length_a   1.000
_cell.length_b   1.000
_cell.length_c   1.000
_cell.angle_alpha   90.00
_cell.angle_beta   90.00
_cell.angle_gamma   90.00
#
_symmetry.space_group_name_H-M   'P 1'
#
loop_
_entity.id
_entity.type
_entity.pdbx_description
1 polymer ?
#
loop_
_entity_poly.entity_id
_entity_poly.type
_entity_poly.pdbx_seq_one_letter_code
_entity_poly.pdbx_strand_id
1 'polypeptide(L)'
;MKKNASSKILLSLGVATLLYSGAFAAEITFNGDSDLDKYFDINEKDNVATFKNENYKNKQDVTFNFSGAAFDDIPGDPKIYIDLGNNSLTLKNNTISGGETAVLPKNFNVDAKDFTTTDIGLSYFNTGIINANLTMVGSGEDFDLSDINKNKASSLLIFNGAEENSNDTANGSLTVNGDFSAKNSAIVSMKSDIFKVNGTATIEKSGLGFLSQSYSNLDANDFIVLRAKDIKTDKLNEDTNAGALILKTASSYIDESLLNGDDYGTSLDVTDEDNAFGGAFVDYKLSLKNCGGDKCLVINGGATAAAKKLTNQIAVDIEAITRIIDGLDNEQAKEALEKQKAELEKLKQEAISNGGKIDDEKYVDLVNKNLNLNLSANDKVSILVLRSI
;
A
#
# COMPACT_ATOMS: atom_id res chain seq x y z
N MET A 1 -48.93 32.20 25.40
CA MET A 1 -48.01 33.18 24.78
C MET A 1 -46.58 32.84 25.21
N LYS A 2 -45.67 32.85 24.23
CA LYS A 2 -44.29 32.32 24.23
C LYS A 2 -43.33 33.05 25.18
N LYS A 3 -42.31 32.31 25.67
CA LYS A 3 -40.86 32.63 25.78
C LYS A 3 -40.27 31.76 26.89
N ASN A 4 -39.08 31.19 26.86
CA ASN A 4 -38.06 30.87 25.85
C ASN A 4 -37.22 29.77 26.52
N ALA A 5 -37.09 28.60 25.92
CA ALA A 5 -36.19 27.56 26.43
C ALA A 5 -34.74 27.94 26.07
N SER A 6 -33.88 28.07 27.09
CA SER A 6 -32.45 28.28 26.93
C SER A 6 -31.80 27.00 26.41
N SER A 7 -31.52 26.94 25.10
CA SER A 7 -30.60 25.96 24.54
C SER A 7 -29.17 26.41 24.85
N LYS A 8 -28.52 25.74 25.80
CA LYS A 8 -27.07 25.78 25.97
C LYS A 8 -26.48 24.88 24.88
N ILE A 9 -26.07 25.49 23.78
CA ILE A 9 -25.28 24.82 22.75
C ILE A 9 -23.87 24.63 23.33
N LEU A 10 -23.56 23.39 23.72
CA LEU A 10 -22.19 22.91 23.89
C LEU A 10 -21.56 22.86 22.49
N LEU A 11 -20.85 23.93 22.12
CA LEU A 11 -19.97 23.90 20.96
C LEU A 11 -18.77 23.00 21.29
N SER A 12 -18.70 21.90 20.55
CA SER A 12 -17.59 20.96 20.45
C SER A 12 -16.24 21.67 20.36
N LEU A 13 -15.38 21.42 21.34
CA LEU A 13 -13.95 21.79 21.35
C LEU A 13 -13.10 20.90 20.42
N GLY A 14 -13.63 20.52 19.27
CA GLY A 14 -12.88 19.84 18.21
C GLY A 14 -12.78 20.79 17.01
N VAL A 15 -11.59 20.94 16.43
CA VAL A 15 -11.30 21.76 15.24
C VAL A 15 -11.05 23.26 15.49
N ALA A 16 -10.27 23.62 16.51
CA ALA A 16 -9.82 25.02 16.69
C ALA A 16 -8.34 25.18 17.08
N THR A 17 -7.48 24.23 16.77
CA THR A 17 -6.01 24.33 16.97
C THR A 17 -5.19 24.43 15.68
N LEU A 18 -5.82 24.52 14.51
CA LEU A 18 -5.12 24.57 13.22
C LEU A 18 -4.86 25.98 12.67
N LEU A 19 -5.18 27.03 13.41
CA LEU A 19 -4.97 28.41 12.95
C LEU A 19 -4.38 29.21 14.11
N TYR A 20 -3.21 29.80 13.86
CA TYR A 20 -2.42 30.71 14.72
C TYR A 20 -1.21 30.11 15.45
N SER A 21 -0.11 29.96 14.69
CA SER A 21 1.13 30.69 15.00
C SER A 21 2.00 30.74 13.74
N GLY A 22 2.15 31.94 13.17
CA GLY A 22 2.88 32.17 11.92
C GLY A 22 4.40 32.07 12.09
N ALA A 23 4.98 31.09 11.41
CA ALA A 23 5.94 31.34 10.32
C ALA A 23 5.27 30.76 9.06
N PHE A 24 5.33 31.45 7.91
CA PHE A 24 4.82 30.86 6.67
C PHE A 24 5.64 29.59 6.42
N ALA A 25 4.96 28.44 6.31
CA ALA A 25 5.64 27.22 5.89
C ALA A 25 6.31 27.48 4.54
N ALA A 26 7.55 27.04 4.37
CA ALA A 26 8.18 27.08 3.06
C ALA A 26 7.48 26.08 2.15
N GLU A 27 6.97 26.55 1.03
CA GLU A 27 6.34 25.70 0.02
C GLU A 27 7.36 25.32 -1.04
N ILE A 28 7.57 24.02 -1.23
CA ILE A 28 8.39 23.44 -2.29
C ILE A 28 7.47 22.62 -3.17
N THR A 29 7.53 22.85 -4.48
CA THR A 29 6.71 22.11 -5.46
C THR A 29 7.59 21.19 -6.28
N PHE A 30 7.20 19.91 -6.35
CA PHE A 30 7.79 18.90 -7.21
C PHE A 30 6.85 18.65 -8.38
N ASN A 31 7.32 18.89 -9.60
CA ASN A 31 6.57 18.60 -10.84
C ASN A 31 7.05 17.30 -11.51
N GLY A 32 8.16 16.73 -11.03
CA GLY A 32 8.86 15.60 -11.63
C GLY A 32 10.16 15.31 -10.90
N ASP A 33 10.79 14.17 -11.19
CA ASP A 33 12.09 13.78 -10.62
C ASP A 33 13.22 14.79 -10.90
N SER A 34 13.12 15.53 -12.01
CA SER A 34 14.06 16.61 -12.34
C SER A 34 14.11 17.76 -11.32
N ASP A 35 13.14 17.86 -10.42
CA ASP A 35 13.14 18.85 -9.34
C ASP A 35 13.91 18.38 -8.10
N LEU A 36 14.23 17.09 -7.97
CA LEU A 36 14.83 16.50 -6.76
C LEU A 36 16.22 17.05 -6.46
N ASP A 37 17.12 17.13 -7.45
CA ASP A 37 18.49 17.64 -7.27
C ASP A 37 18.56 19.07 -6.75
N LYS A 38 17.49 19.86 -6.92
CA LYS A 38 17.41 21.22 -6.40
C LYS A 38 17.29 21.24 -4.87
N TYR A 39 16.67 20.21 -4.29
CA TYR A 39 16.29 20.16 -2.89
C TYR A 39 16.95 19.02 -2.11
N PHE A 40 17.52 18.04 -2.80
CA PHE A 40 18.18 16.89 -2.22
C PHE A 40 19.63 16.78 -2.71
N ASP A 41 20.50 16.27 -1.85
CA ASP A 41 21.80 15.72 -2.20
C ASP A 41 21.61 14.20 -2.38
N ILE A 42 21.72 13.74 -3.63
CA ILE A 42 21.55 12.33 -4.00
C ILE A 42 22.92 11.65 -4.10
N ASN A 43 23.09 10.58 -3.35
CA ASN A 43 24.26 9.73 -3.36
C ASN A 43 23.85 8.33 -3.84
N GLU A 44 24.01 8.09 -5.14
CA GLU A 44 23.68 6.82 -5.79
C GLU A 44 24.51 5.65 -5.24
N LYS A 45 25.76 5.91 -4.83
CA LYS A 45 26.65 4.85 -4.33
C LYS A 45 26.14 4.25 -3.02
N ASP A 46 25.66 5.11 -2.12
CA ASP A 46 25.14 4.69 -0.82
C ASP A 46 23.61 4.51 -0.85
N ASN A 47 22.98 4.79 -2.01
CA ASN A 47 21.54 4.74 -2.24
C ASN A 47 20.74 5.58 -1.22
N VAL A 48 21.14 6.85 -1.10
CA VAL A 48 20.59 7.81 -0.12
C VAL A 48 20.32 9.15 -0.78
N ALA A 49 19.18 9.76 -0.45
CA ALA A 49 18.88 11.16 -0.77
C ALA A 49 18.70 11.95 0.54
N THR A 50 19.40 13.06 0.69
CA THR A 50 19.34 13.91 1.91
C THR A 50 18.78 15.29 1.58
N PHE A 51 17.76 15.73 2.29
CA PHE A 51 17.18 17.06 2.08
C PHE A 51 18.14 18.17 2.48
N LYS A 52 18.32 19.16 1.60
CA LYS A 52 19.12 20.38 1.80
C LYS A 52 18.43 21.30 2.81
N ASN A 53 18.63 21.00 4.08
CA ASN A 53 17.82 21.53 5.18
C ASN A 53 18.38 22.80 5.83
N GLU A 54 19.52 23.34 5.36
CA GLU A 54 20.25 24.44 6.02
C GLU A 54 19.38 25.70 6.17
N ASN A 55 18.46 25.91 5.24
CA ASN A 55 17.53 27.05 5.23
C ASN A 55 16.23 26.79 6.01
N TYR A 56 15.98 25.57 6.46
CA TYR A 56 14.66 25.15 6.98
C TYR A 56 14.72 24.62 8.42
N LYS A 57 15.73 23.81 8.74
CA LYS A 57 15.86 23.14 10.04
C LYS A 57 15.85 24.14 11.21
N ASN A 58 14.95 23.92 12.16
CA ASN A 58 14.70 24.81 13.31
C ASN A 58 14.39 26.28 12.97
N LYS A 59 14.03 26.59 11.71
CA LYS A 59 13.70 27.95 11.25
C LYS A 59 12.24 28.12 10.85
N GLN A 60 11.69 27.20 10.09
CA GLN A 60 10.29 27.23 9.64
C GLN A 60 9.78 25.83 9.27
N ASP A 61 8.45 25.67 9.27
CA ASP A 61 7.78 24.50 8.73
C ASP A 61 8.00 24.38 7.21
N VAL A 62 7.85 23.18 6.66
CA VAL A 62 8.03 22.92 5.22
C VAL A 62 6.84 22.11 4.69
N THR A 63 6.34 22.52 3.53
CA THR A 63 5.30 21.80 2.77
C THR A 63 5.86 21.39 1.42
N PHE A 64 5.86 20.10 1.13
CA PHE A 64 6.11 19.54 -0.19
C PHE A 64 4.80 19.34 -0.92
N ASN A 65 4.65 20.04 -2.03
CA ASN A 65 3.52 19.99 -2.93
C ASN A 65 3.90 19.13 -4.15
N PHE A 66 3.28 17.98 -4.29
CA PHE A 66 3.49 17.11 -5.45
C PHE A 66 2.44 17.43 -6.51
N SER A 67 2.89 17.86 -7.69
CA SER A 67 2.04 18.13 -8.85
C SER A 67 2.28 17.14 -10.00
N GLY A 68 3.13 16.14 -9.77
CA GLY A 68 3.48 15.06 -10.68
C GLY A 68 4.20 13.93 -9.92
N ALA A 69 4.51 12.85 -10.63
CA ALA A 69 5.36 11.75 -10.16
C ALA A 69 6.70 12.29 -9.65
N ALA A 70 7.11 11.92 -8.45
CA ALA A 70 8.40 12.29 -7.88
C ALA A 70 8.88 11.21 -6.93
N PHE A 71 10.19 10.98 -6.92
CA PHE A 71 10.87 9.82 -6.34
C PHE A 71 10.56 8.49 -7.04
N ASP A 72 10.11 8.52 -8.31
CA ASP A 72 9.74 7.31 -9.06
C ASP A 72 10.93 6.74 -9.86
N ASP A 73 11.70 7.58 -10.55
CA ASP A 73 12.83 7.16 -11.40
C ASP A 73 14.18 7.11 -10.64
N ILE A 74 14.20 7.22 -9.30
CA ILE A 74 15.48 7.14 -8.58
C ILE A 74 15.93 5.68 -8.46
N PRO A 75 17.09 5.30 -9.01
CA PRO A 75 17.54 3.91 -8.99
C PRO A 75 17.72 3.39 -7.56
N GLY A 76 17.21 2.18 -7.30
CA GLY A 76 17.50 1.41 -6.09
C GLY A 76 16.63 1.71 -4.87
N ASP A 77 15.56 2.50 -5.00
CA ASP A 77 14.67 2.86 -3.88
C ASP A 77 15.43 3.49 -2.70
N PRO A 78 16.03 4.67 -2.89
CA PRO A 78 16.92 5.29 -1.92
C PRO A 78 16.25 5.57 -0.59
N LYS A 79 17.04 5.57 0.49
CA LYS A 79 16.57 6.11 1.77
C LYS A 79 16.55 7.63 1.72
N ILE A 80 15.40 8.22 2.00
CA ILE A 80 15.20 9.68 1.93
C ILE A 80 15.26 10.25 3.34
N TYR A 81 16.27 11.07 3.65
CA TYR A 81 16.42 11.69 4.96
C TYR A 81 16.00 13.15 4.94
N ILE A 82 15.08 13.51 5.84
CA ILE A 82 14.60 14.87 6.04
C ILE A 82 14.71 15.21 7.52
N ASP A 83 15.50 16.23 7.85
CA ASP A 83 15.65 16.71 9.22
C ASP A 83 15.28 18.19 9.30
N LEU A 84 14.15 18.46 9.94
CA LEU A 84 13.62 19.79 10.20
C LEU A 84 13.74 20.20 11.68
N GLY A 85 14.24 19.32 12.55
CA GLY A 85 14.32 19.53 13.99
C GLY A 85 12.94 19.73 14.62
N ASN A 86 12.72 20.87 15.27
CA ASN A 86 11.47 21.16 15.99
C ASN A 86 10.32 21.69 15.09
N ASN A 87 10.50 21.71 13.77
CA ASN A 87 9.50 22.15 12.81
C ASN A 87 8.75 20.98 12.19
N SER A 88 7.70 21.28 11.44
CA SER A 88 6.79 20.32 10.84
C SER A 88 7.08 20.11 9.36
N LEU A 89 6.86 18.87 8.89
CA LEU A 89 6.85 18.52 7.47
C LEU A 89 5.42 18.18 7.05
N THR A 90 4.96 18.72 5.93
CA THR A 90 3.70 18.32 5.29
C THR A 90 3.95 17.86 3.86
N LEU A 91 3.42 16.71 3.47
CA LEU A 91 3.35 16.27 2.08
C LEU A 91 1.91 16.39 1.60
N LYS A 92 1.73 16.99 0.43
CA LYS A 92 0.41 17.18 -0.15
C LYS A 92 0.42 16.85 -1.62
N ASN A 93 -0.56 16.06 -2.03
CA ASN A 93 -0.84 15.83 -3.44
C ASN A 93 -1.71 16.98 -3.97
N ASN A 94 -1.20 17.69 -4.97
CA ASN A 94 -1.87 18.79 -5.66
C ASN A 94 -2.16 18.46 -7.13
N THR A 95 -2.03 17.21 -7.56
CA THR A 95 -2.38 16.80 -8.93
C THR A 95 -3.90 16.95 -9.11
N ILE A 96 -4.33 17.87 -9.99
CA ILE A 96 -5.73 18.34 -10.08
C ILE A 96 -6.58 17.54 -11.10
N SER A 97 -6.02 16.58 -11.83
CA SER A 97 -6.73 15.91 -12.94
C SER A 97 -6.94 14.40 -12.76
N GLY A 98 -8.15 13.94 -13.08
CA GLY A 98 -8.37 12.61 -13.69
C GLY A 98 -8.42 11.38 -12.79
N GLY A 99 -8.20 11.48 -11.48
CA GLY A 99 -8.05 10.29 -10.64
C GLY A 99 -6.69 9.63 -10.82
N GLU A 100 -5.65 10.42 -11.05
CA GLU A 100 -4.27 9.94 -11.11
C GLU A 100 -3.72 9.57 -9.73
N THR A 101 -2.79 8.61 -9.75
CA THR A 101 -2.12 7.93 -8.65
C THR A 101 -1.76 8.87 -7.51
N ALA A 102 -2.15 8.52 -6.27
CA ALA A 102 -1.52 9.08 -5.08
C ALA A 102 0.00 8.94 -5.22
N VAL A 103 0.76 10.04 -5.15
CA VAL A 103 2.22 9.94 -5.16
C VAL A 103 2.64 9.04 -4.00
N LEU A 104 3.51 8.06 -4.26
CA LEU A 104 3.94 7.03 -3.32
C LEU A 104 5.44 7.15 -2.97
N PRO A 105 5.92 8.29 -2.41
CA PRO A 105 7.31 8.42 -2.01
C PRO A 105 7.79 7.22 -1.16
N LYS A 106 8.98 6.73 -1.52
CA LYS A 106 9.57 5.52 -0.94
C LYS A 106 10.54 5.85 0.20
N ASN A 107 10.56 5.05 1.26
CA ASN A 107 11.65 4.98 2.25
C ASN A 107 12.01 6.30 2.98
N PHE A 108 11.00 7.10 3.34
CA PHE A 108 11.19 8.34 4.09
C PHE A 108 11.68 8.09 5.53
N ASN A 109 12.68 8.87 5.94
CA ASN A 109 13.20 8.95 7.29
C ASN A 109 13.12 10.42 7.73
N VAL A 110 12.33 10.71 8.76
CA VAL A 110 11.93 12.08 9.10
C VAL A 110 12.24 12.41 10.54
N ASP A 111 13.05 13.44 10.75
CA ASP A 111 13.30 14.10 12.04
C ASP A 111 12.55 15.44 12.07
N ALA A 112 11.38 15.47 12.72
CA ALA A 112 10.50 16.64 12.74
C ALA A 112 9.65 16.66 14.03
N LYS A 113 9.00 17.78 14.33
CA LYS A 113 7.98 17.81 15.39
C LYS A 113 6.73 17.03 14.98
N ASP A 114 6.19 17.37 13.81
CA ASP A 114 5.01 16.76 13.23
C ASP A 114 5.28 16.44 11.75
N PHE A 115 4.75 15.31 11.28
CA PHE A 115 4.83 14.87 9.88
C PHE A 115 3.43 14.53 9.40
N THR A 116 2.93 15.28 8.42
CA THR A 116 1.56 15.12 7.91
C THR A 116 1.58 14.74 6.43
N THR A 117 0.75 13.77 6.04
CA THR A 117 0.47 13.46 4.64
C THR A 117 -1.01 13.74 4.33
N THR A 118 -1.26 14.32 3.17
CA THR A 118 -2.62 14.55 2.66
C THR A 118 -2.72 14.08 1.23
N ASP A 119 -3.55 13.06 0.99
CA ASP A 119 -3.76 12.43 -0.32
C ASP A 119 -2.46 11.87 -0.94
N ILE A 120 -1.50 11.53 -0.06
CA ILE A 120 -0.19 10.97 -0.39
C ILE A 120 -0.09 9.59 0.25
N GLY A 121 0.47 8.64 -0.49
CA GLY A 121 0.87 7.37 0.06
C GLY A 121 2.35 7.34 0.44
N LEU A 122 2.72 6.50 1.40
CA LEU A 122 4.09 6.24 1.80
C LEU A 122 4.36 4.77 1.56
N SER A 123 5.47 4.45 0.90
CA SER A 123 5.89 3.08 0.68
C SER A 123 7.25 2.81 1.34
N TYR A 124 7.40 1.62 1.93
CA TYR A 124 8.63 1.22 2.61
C TYR A 124 9.08 -0.15 2.11
N PHE A 125 10.16 -0.15 1.32
CA PHE A 125 10.92 -1.32 0.86
C PHE A 125 12.14 -1.56 1.76
N ASN A 126 12.58 -0.50 2.46
CA ASN A 126 13.62 -0.50 3.47
C ASN A 126 13.08 -0.13 4.85
N THR A 127 13.91 -0.31 5.88
CA THR A 127 13.61 0.20 7.23
C THR A 127 13.51 1.73 7.23
N GLY A 128 12.38 2.25 7.69
CA GLY A 128 12.11 3.67 7.89
C GLY A 128 11.91 4.05 9.36
N ILE A 129 12.37 5.24 9.71
CA ILE A 129 12.22 5.81 11.05
C ILE A 129 11.63 7.22 10.94
N ILE A 130 10.51 7.45 11.64
CA ILE A 130 9.88 8.76 11.79
C ILE A 130 10.01 9.19 13.25
N ASN A 131 10.89 10.14 13.51
CA ASN A 131 11.05 10.83 14.77
C ASN A 131 10.11 12.04 14.84
N ALA A 132 8.80 11.81 14.69
CA ALA A 132 7.75 12.83 14.73
C ALA A 132 6.40 12.21 15.13
N ASN A 133 5.39 13.05 15.39
CA ASN A 133 4.01 12.59 15.29
C ASN A 133 3.62 12.44 13.82
N LEU A 134 3.16 11.26 13.39
CA LEU A 134 2.73 11.00 12.02
C LEU A 134 1.21 11.10 11.90
N THR A 135 0.73 11.96 11.01
CA THR A 135 -0.70 12.07 10.67
C THR A 135 -0.92 11.83 9.18
N MET A 136 -1.83 10.92 8.84
CA MET A 136 -2.19 10.58 7.47
C MET A 136 -3.68 10.84 7.25
N VAL A 137 -4.02 11.61 6.22
CA VAL A 137 -5.40 12.02 5.95
C VAL A 137 -5.72 11.94 4.46
N GLY A 138 -6.70 11.11 4.11
CA GLY A 138 -7.37 11.17 2.82
C GLY A 138 -8.50 12.19 2.80
N SER A 139 -8.63 12.93 1.70
CA SER A 139 -9.74 13.84 1.43
C SER A 139 -10.93 13.17 0.74
N GLY A 140 -10.75 11.95 0.22
CA GLY A 140 -11.82 11.12 -0.32
C GLY A 140 -12.87 10.72 0.74
N GLU A 141 -14.15 10.71 0.36
CA GLU A 141 -15.26 10.32 1.23
C GLU A 141 -15.49 8.79 1.24
N ASP A 142 -15.14 8.10 0.15
CA ASP A 142 -15.36 6.66 -0.06
C ASP A 142 -14.02 5.95 -0.34
N PHE A 143 -13.30 5.62 0.72
CA PHE A 143 -12.05 4.87 0.62
C PHE A 143 -12.31 3.43 0.13
N ASP A 144 -11.64 3.04 -0.95
CA ASP A 144 -11.66 1.67 -1.50
C ASP A 144 -10.23 1.14 -1.66
N LEU A 145 -9.97 -0.06 -1.11
CA LEU A 145 -8.71 -0.79 -1.20
C LEU A 145 -8.44 -1.29 -2.63
N SER A 146 -9.48 -1.45 -3.45
CA SER A 146 -9.38 -1.95 -4.83
C SER A 146 -8.65 -0.99 -5.77
N ASP A 147 -8.53 0.28 -5.36
CA ASP A 147 -7.80 1.32 -6.09
C ASP A 147 -7.19 2.37 -5.15
N ILE A 148 -6.22 1.94 -4.32
CA ILE A 148 -5.48 2.80 -3.37
C ILE A 148 -4.93 4.07 -4.03
N ASN A 149 -4.64 4.00 -5.33
CA ASN A 149 -4.04 5.06 -6.11
C ASN A 149 -5.06 6.12 -6.57
N LYS A 150 -6.35 5.79 -6.76
CA LYS A 150 -7.32 6.72 -7.38
C LYS A 150 -8.26 7.45 -6.40
N ASN A 151 -8.24 7.12 -5.11
CA ASN A 151 -9.32 7.51 -4.19
C ASN A 151 -9.07 8.75 -3.32
N LYS A 152 -8.06 9.59 -3.61
CA LYS A 152 -7.64 10.69 -2.71
C LYS A 152 -7.54 10.22 -1.26
N ALA A 153 -6.97 9.02 -1.10
CA ALA A 153 -6.71 8.41 0.17
C ALA A 153 -5.22 8.61 0.49
N SER A 154 -4.89 8.79 1.76
CA SER A 154 -3.52 8.53 2.17
C SER A 154 -3.33 7.03 2.37
N SER A 155 -2.14 6.53 2.06
CA SER A 155 -1.87 5.09 2.19
C SER A 155 -0.50 4.83 2.79
N LEU A 156 -0.38 3.76 3.56
CA LEU A 156 0.88 3.25 4.05
C LEU A 156 1.04 1.83 3.52
N LEU A 157 2.05 1.63 2.68
CA LEU A 157 2.44 0.32 2.16
C LEU A 157 3.79 -0.07 2.73
N ILE A 158 3.87 -1.20 3.42
CA ILE A 158 5.14 -1.75 3.90
C ILE A 158 5.39 -3.08 3.22
N PHE A 159 6.37 -3.06 2.33
CA PHE A 159 6.67 -4.14 1.42
C PHE A 159 7.74 -5.07 2.01
N ASN A 160 7.53 -6.37 1.91
CA ASN A 160 8.47 -7.39 2.35
C ASN A 160 8.34 -8.61 1.45
N GLY A 161 9.41 -8.97 0.73
CA GLY A 161 9.35 -10.01 -0.30
C GLY A 161 10.34 -9.74 -1.42
N ALA A 162 10.30 -10.56 -2.46
CA ALA A 162 11.10 -10.31 -3.66
C ALA A 162 10.70 -8.97 -4.27
N GLU A 163 11.70 -8.13 -4.56
CA GLU A 163 11.51 -6.89 -5.29
C GLU A 163 11.37 -7.19 -6.79
N GLU A 164 10.68 -6.28 -7.49
CA GLU A 164 10.49 -6.38 -8.93
C GLU A 164 11.85 -6.32 -9.65
N ASN A 165 12.08 -7.22 -10.61
CA ASN A 165 13.29 -7.28 -11.46
C ASN A 165 14.64 -7.35 -10.72
N SER A 166 14.67 -7.83 -9.47
CA SER A 166 15.91 -7.98 -8.71
C SER A 166 15.99 -9.35 -8.01
N ASN A 167 17.22 -9.78 -7.74
CA ASN A 167 17.47 -10.89 -6.80
C ASN A 167 17.40 -10.41 -5.33
N ASP A 168 17.08 -9.14 -5.11
CA ASP A 168 17.03 -8.53 -3.80
C ASP A 168 15.65 -8.72 -3.18
N THR A 169 15.66 -8.82 -1.85
CA THR A 169 14.46 -8.99 -1.05
C THR A 169 14.27 -7.72 -0.24
N ALA A 170 13.17 -7.02 -0.49
CA ALA A 170 12.73 -5.89 0.30
C ALA A 170 12.53 -6.32 1.75
N ASN A 171 13.01 -5.48 2.65
CA ASN A 171 12.88 -5.67 4.09
C ASN A 171 12.29 -4.41 4.73
N GLY A 172 11.15 -3.99 4.20
CA GLY A 172 10.39 -2.86 4.68
C GLY A 172 9.97 -3.02 6.13
N SER A 173 10.13 -1.94 6.88
CA SER A 173 9.55 -1.77 8.22
C SER A 173 9.45 -0.29 8.53
N LEU A 174 8.54 0.08 9.42
CA LEU A 174 8.36 1.45 9.85
C LEU A 174 8.29 1.54 11.37
N THR A 175 9.11 2.41 11.95
CA THR A 175 8.99 2.84 13.34
C THR A 175 8.63 4.32 13.42
N VAL A 176 7.51 4.65 14.06
CA VAL A 176 7.13 6.02 14.42
C VAL A 176 7.41 6.20 15.91
N ASN A 177 8.30 7.14 16.25
CA ASN A 177 8.71 7.40 17.63
C ASN A 177 7.75 8.34 18.39
N GLY A 178 6.85 9.03 17.68
CA GLY A 178 5.74 9.80 18.26
C GLY A 178 4.40 9.04 18.24
N ASP A 179 3.31 9.82 18.25
CA ASP A 179 1.95 9.31 18.04
C ASP A 179 1.68 9.10 16.54
N PHE A 180 0.71 8.23 16.23
CA PHE A 180 0.24 7.97 14.88
C PHE A 180 -1.26 8.20 14.77
N SER A 181 -1.69 8.90 13.71
CA SER A 181 -3.10 9.06 13.38
C SER A 181 -3.35 8.81 11.90
N ALA A 182 -4.33 7.99 11.58
CA ALA A 182 -4.78 7.75 10.21
C ALA A 182 -6.29 7.97 10.11
N LYS A 183 -6.70 8.75 9.10
CA LYS A 183 -8.10 9.01 8.77
C LYS A 183 -8.34 8.87 7.27
N ASN A 184 -9.40 8.17 6.88
CA ASN A 184 -9.73 7.91 5.47
C ASN A 184 -8.50 7.40 4.69
N SER A 185 -7.77 6.45 5.28
CA SER A 185 -6.47 5.99 4.77
C SER A 185 -6.42 4.47 4.60
N ALA A 186 -5.43 3.96 3.85
CA ALA A 186 -5.08 2.54 3.80
C ALA A 186 -3.83 2.26 4.63
N ILE A 187 -3.78 1.15 5.36
CA ILE A 187 -2.54 0.62 5.94
C ILE A 187 -2.43 -0.83 5.55
N VAL A 188 -1.39 -1.16 4.78
CA VAL A 188 -1.20 -2.47 4.17
C VAL A 188 0.22 -2.95 4.41
N SER A 189 0.37 -4.22 4.78
CA SER A 189 1.67 -4.83 5.06
C SER A 189 1.75 -6.25 4.53
N MET A 190 2.92 -6.65 4.03
CA MET A 190 3.17 -8.02 3.55
C MET A 190 3.62 -8.97 4.66
N LYS A 191 4.16 -8.43 5.75
CA LYS A 191 4.72 -9.22 6.86
C LYS A 191 4.22 -8.71 8.20
N SER A 192 4.04 -9.64 9.12
CA SER A 192 3.59 -9.35 10.48
C SER A 192 4.67 -8.61 11.27
N ASP A 193 4.21 -7.71 12.15
CA ASP A 193 5.02 -7.03 13.17
C ASP A 193 6.14 -6.12 12.62
N ILE A 194 5.88 -5.46 11.47
CA ILE A 194 6.82 -4.55 10.81
C ILE A 194 6.45 -3.07 10.94
N PHE A 195 5.26 -2.75 11.47
CA PHE A 195 4.83 -1.39 11.76
C PHE A 195 4.70 -1.17 13.27
N LYS A 196 5.58 -0.33 13.82
CA LYS A 196 5.62 -0.01 15.24
C LYS A 196 5.43 1.48 15.48
N VAL A 197 4.58 1.83 16.44
CA VAL A 197 4.37 3.18 16.94
C VAL A 197 4.71 3.19 18.42
N ASN A 198 5.69 3.99 18.85
CA ASN A 198 6.06 4.04 20.27
C ASN A 198 5.07 4.87 21.12
N GLY A 199 4.27 5.73 20.48
CA GLY A 199 3.16 6.45 21.07
C GLY A 199 1.82 5.73 20.96
N THR A 200 0.74 6.52 20.93
CA THR A 200 -0.62 6.07 20.70
C THR A 200 -0.93 6.06 19.20
N ALA A 201 -1.59 5.00 18.73
CA ALA A 201 -2.14 4.94 17.39
C ALA A 201 -3.66 5.19 17.40
N THR A 202 -4.12 6.08 16.53
CA THR A 202 -5.55 6.37 16.31
C THR A 202 -5.90 6.09 14.85
N ILE A 203 -6.86 5.20 14.61
CA ILE A 203 -7.26 4.77 13.26
C ILE A 203 -8.76 4.98 13.12
N GLU A 204 -9.15 5.93 12.27
CA GLU A 204 -10.55 6.26 12.00
C GLU A 204 -10.86 6.07 10.51
N LYS A 205 -11.99 5.42 10.19
CA LYS A 205 -12.47 5.25 8.80
C LYS A 205 -11.39 4.79 7.80
N SER A 206 -10.45 3.98 8.26
CA SER A 206 -9.29 3.57 7.47
C SER A 206 -9.30 2.07 7.22
N GLY A 207 -8.88 1.65 6.03
CA GLY A 207 -8.72 0.24 5.69
C GLY A 207 -7.43 -0.34 6.25
N LEU A 208 -7.50 -1.58 6.72
CA LEU A 208 -6.35 -2.36 7.15
C LEU A 208 -6.29 -3.59 6.28
N GLY A 209 -5.14 -3.83 5.66
CA GLY A 209 -5.00 -4.88 4.66
C GLY A 209 -3.74 -5.71 4.83
N PHE A 210 -3.84 -6.95 4.39
CA PHE A 210 -2.70 -7.81 4.14
C PHE A 210 -2.41 -7.83 2.64
N LEU A 211 -1.16 -7.56 2.25
CA LEU A 211 -0.73 -7.69 0.85
C LEU A 211 -0.02 -9.03 0.66
N SER A 212 -0.49 -9.80 -0.31
CA SER A 212 0.14 -11.06 -0.71
C SER A 212 0.53 -11.04 -2.17
N GLN A 213 1.63 -11.69 -2.51
CA GLN A 213 1.99 -12.03 -3.90
C GLN A 213 1.41 -13.38 -4.33
N SER A 214 0.85 -14.15 -3.39
CA SER A 214 0.38 -15.52 -3.66
C SER A 214 -0.90 -15.86 -2.90
N TYR A 215 -1.76 -16.65 -3.54
CA TYR A 215 -2.98 -17.14 -2.92
C TYR A 215 -2.72 -18.13 -1.78
N SER A 216 -1.56 -18.82 -1.76
CA SER A 216 -1.19 -19.77 -0.70
C SER A 216 -0.79 -19.12 0.62
N ASN A 217 -0.54 -17.80 0.62
CA ASN A 217 -0.16 -17.05 1.81
C ASN A 217 -1.32 -16.23 2.39
N LEU A 218 -2.58 -16.59 2.07
CA LEU A 218 -3.77 -15.90 2.56
C LEU A 218 -4.23 -16.36 3.95
N ASP A 219 -3.47 -17.20 4.63
CA ASP A 219 -3.77 -17.57 6.02
C ASP A 219 -3.08 -16.61 6.99
N ALA A 220 -3.88 -15.98 7.87
CA ALA A 220 -3.42 -15.02 8.86
C ALA A 220 -3.68 -15.57 10.27
N ASN A 221 -2.62 -15.89 11.00
CA ASN A 221 -2.68 -16.33 12.39
C ASN A 221 -1.92 -15.33 13.26
N ASP A 222 -2.65 -14.52 14.02
CA ASP A 222 -2.08 -13.42 14.80
C ASP A 222 -1.12 -12.53 14.01
N PHE A 223 -1.51 -12.21 12.77
CA PHE A 223 -0.76 -11.28 11.95
C PHE A 223 -0.87 -9.87 12.56
N ILE A 224 0.23 -9.35 13.09
CA ILE A 224 0.30 -8.02 13.71
C ILE A 224 0.44 -6.98 12.61
N VAL A 225 -0.63 -6.24 12.33
CA VAL A 225 -0.63 -5.14 11.36
C VAL A 225 0.04 -3.90 11.96
N LEU A 226 -0.21 -3.66 13.25
CA LEU A 226 0.29 -2.49 13.97
C LEU A 226 0.51 -2.83 15.44
N ARG A 227 1.69 -2.49 15.95
CA ARG A 227 2.00 -2.47 17.38
C ARG A 227 2.11 -1.03 17.87
N ALA A 228 1.41 -0.70 18.95
CA ALA A 228 1.51 0.61 19.59
C ALA A 228 1.33 0.55 21.11
N LYS A 229 1.77 1.58 21.84
CA LYS A 229 1.55 1.65 23.30
C LYS A 229 0.06 1.59 23.65
N ASP A 230 -0.76 2.28 22.86
CA ASP A 230 -2.22 2.20 22.91
C ASP A 230 -2.78 2.31 21.49
N ILE A 231 -3.94 1.69 21.24
CA ILE A 231 -4.62 1.68 19.94
C ILE A 231 -6.08 2.07 20.14
N LYS A 232 -6.51 3.11 19.42
CA LYS A 232 -7.88 3.59 19.35
C LYS A 232 -8.37 3.43 17.93
N THR A 233 -9.49 2.74 17.73
CA THR A 233 -10.04 2.55 16.39
C THR A 233 -11.55 2.35 16.40
N ASP A 234 -12.21 2.79 15.33
CA ASP A 234 -13.61 2.53 15.02
C ASP A 234 -13.83 1.16 14.33
N LYS A 235 -12.75 0.44 14.01
CA LYS A 235 -12.72 -0.82 13.22
C LYS A 235 -12.84 -2.12 14.03
N LEU A 236 -13.18 -2.06 15.32
CA LEU A 236 -13.32 -3.24 16.19
C LEU A 236 -14.81 -3.53 16.48
N ASN A 237 -15.60 -3.69 15.43
CA ASN A 237 -16.99 -4.13 15.53
C ASN A 237 -17.18 -5.43 14.72
N GLU A 238 -18.30 -6.13 14.94
CA GLU A 238 -18.57 -7.44 14.34
C GLU A 238 -18.63 -7.42 12.80
N ASP A 239 -18.85 -6.24 12.21
CA ASP A 239 -19.00 -6.03 10.76
C ASP A 239 -17.70 -5.57 10.08
N THR A 240 -16.62 -5.36 10.85
CA THR A 240 -15.35 -4.88 10.29
C THR A 240 -14.37 -6.02 10.07
N ASN A 241 -14.24 -6.42 8.80
CA ASN A 241 -13.19 -7.33 8.36
C ASN A 241 -11.94 -6.55 7.91
N ALA A 242 -10.77 -7.17 8.07
CA ALA A 242 -9.57 -6.68 7.40
C ALA A 242 -9.60 -7.09 5.93
N GLY A 243 -8.90 -6.33 5.09
CA GLY A 243 -8.80 -6.61 3.66
C GLY A 243 -7.63 -7.52 3.28
N ALA A 244 -7.69 -8.04 2.07
CA ALA A 244 -6.59 -8.71 1.39
C ALA A 244 -6.40 -8.14 -0.01
N LEU A 245 -5.15 -7.82 -0.33
CA LEU A 245 -4.71 -7.41 -1.65
C LEU A 245 -3.81 -8.48 -2.24
N ILE A 246 -4.02 -8.81 -3.51
CA ILE A 246 -3.13 -9.68 -4.29
C ILE A 246 -2.32 -8.80 -5.24
N LEU A 247 -1.01 -8.73 -5.04
CA LEU A 247 -0.07 -8.09 -5.95
C LEU A 247 0.26 -9.03 -7.11
N LYS A 248 0.20 -8.51 -8.33
CA LYS A 248 0.58 -9.19 -9.57
C LYS A 248 1.40 -8.24 -10.43
N THR A 249 2.37 -8.77 -11.15
CA THR A 249 3.30 -8.00 -11.98
C THR A 249 3.31 -8.53 -13.40
N ALA A 250 3.76 -7.73 -14.36
CA ALA A 250 3.85 -8.14 -15.76
C ALA A 250 4.79 -9.34 -15.93
N SER A 251 5.91 -9.37 -15.20
CA SER A 251 6.89 -10.47 -15.21
C SER A 251 6.33 -11.81 -14.72
N SER A 252 5.22 -11.78 -13.97
CA SER A 252 4.50 -13.01 -13.62
C SER A 252 3.94 -13.72 -14.87
N TYR A 253 3.61 -12.95 -15.91
CA TYR A 253 2.83 -13.39 -17.07
C TYR A 253 3.62 -13.41 -18.39
N ILE A 254 4.71 -12.66 -18.49
CA ILE A 254 5.54 -12.59 -19.71
C ILE A 254 7.03 -12.62 -19.38
N ASP A 255 7.86 -12.82 -20.41
CA ASP A 255 9.31 -12.79 -20.28
C ASP A 255 9.78 -11.38 -19.90
N GLU A 256 10.59 -11.25 -18.84
CA GLU A 256 11.15 -9.98 -18.37
C GLU A 256 11.93 -9.24 -19.46
N SER A 257 12.52 -9.94 -20.44
CA SER A 257 13.23 -9.30 -21.56
C SER A 257 12.33 -8.46 -22.47
N LEU A 258 11.00 -8.64 -22.38
CA LEU A 258 10.02 -7.80 -23.06
C LEU A 258 9.67 -6.54 -22.26
N LEU A 259 10.02 -6.50 -20.98
CA LEU A 259 9.90 -5.35 -20.10
C LEU A 259 11.21 -4.57 -20.23
N ASN A 260 11.15 -3.30 -20.64
CA ASN A 260 12.34 -2.48 -20.91
C ASN A 260 13.05 -2.04 -19.60
N GLY A 261 13.15 -2.92 -18.61
CA GLY A 261 13.67 -2.64 -17.26
C GLY A 261 12.57 -2.39 -16.21
N ASP A 262 11.37 -1.97 -16.63
CA ASP A 262 10.27 -1.64 -15.73
C ASP A 262 9.21 -2.74 -15.72
N ASP A 263 9.10 -3.44 -14.60
CA ASP A 263 8.02 -4.40 -14.36
C ASP A 263 6.84 -3.69 -13.71
N TYR A 264 5.70 -3.71 -14.37
CA TYR A 264 4.53 -2.96 -13.92
C TYR A 264 3.66 -3.86 -13.04
N GLY A 265 3.42 -3.43 -11.80
CA GLY A 265 2.60 -4.11 -10.82
C GLY A 265 1.18 -3.54 -10.67
N THR A 266 0.25 -4.39 -10.28
CA THR A 266 -1.10 -3.99 -9.83
C THR A 266 -1.53 -4.81 -8.61
N SER A 267 -2.30 -4.20 -7.72
CA SER A 267 -2.91 -4.88 -6.57
C SER A 267 -4.42 -5.00 -6.76
N LEU A 268 -4.96 -6.19 -6.49
CA LEU A 268 -6.39 -6.48 -6.57
C LEU A 268 -6.97 -6.76 -5.20
N ASP A 269 -8.06 -6.07 -4.85
CA ASP A 269 -8.84 -6.34 -3.64
C ASP A 269 -9.70 -7.59 -3.84
N VAL A 270 -9.51 -8.57 -2.97
CA VAL A 270 -10.21 -9.85 -2.98
C VAL A 270 -11.06 -10.06 -1.72
N THR A 271 -11.35 -8.99 -0.99
CA THR A 271 -12.03 -9.03 0.32
C THR A 271 -13.54 -9.15 0.18
N ASP A 272 -14.15 -8.49 -0.81
CA ASP A 272 -15.61 -8.37 -0.91
C ASP A 272 -16.28 -9.68 -1.39
N GLU A 273 -17.42 -10.02 -0.82
CA GLU A 273 -18.26 -11.14 -1.26
C GLU A 273 -18.83 -10.92 -2.66
N ASP A 274 -19.13 -9.67 -3.00
CA ASP A 274 -19.71 -9.28 -4.29
C ASP A 274 -18.65 -8.95 -5.35
N ASN A 275 -17.37 -9.30 -5.09
CA ASN A 275 -16.31 -9.06 -6.04
C ASN A 275 -16.54 -9.77 -7.39
N ALA A 276 -15.95 -9.22 -8.45
CA ALA A 276 -16.07 -9.76 -9.81
C ALA A 276 -15.44 -11.15 -10.00
N PHE A 277 -14.77 -11.67 -8.97
CA PHE A 277 -14.02 -12.93 -9.00
C PHE A 277 -14.81 -14.11 -8.44
N GLY A 278 -16.03 -13.87 -7.94
CA GLY A 278 -16.95 -14.94 -7.51
C GLY A 278 -16.83 -15.31 -6.04
N GLY A 279 -16.70 -14.31 -5.17
CA GLY A 279 -16.76 -14.43 -3.71
C GLY A 279 -15.52 -13.90 -3.01
N ALA A 280 -15.65 -13.55 -1.73
CA ALA A 280 -14.55 -13.11 -0.87
C ALA A 280 -13.48 -14.19 -0.74
N PHE A 281 -12.21 -13.87 -0.98
CA PHE A 281 -11.11 -14.83 -0.89
C PHE A 281 -10.63 -15.04 0.54
N VAL A 282 -10.95 -14.12 1.45
CA VAL A 282 -10.53 -14.16 2.86
C VAL A 282 -11.69 -13.89 3.81
N ASP A 283 -11.61 -14.40 5.03
CA ASP A 283 -12.59 -14.19 6.11
C ASP A 283 -11.95 -13.51 7.35
N TYR A 284 -11.11 -12.52 7.09
CA TYR A 284 -10.28 -11.89 8.09
C TYR A 284 -11.04 -11.08 9.14
N LYS A 285 -10.69 -11.30 10.40
CA LYS A 285 -11.21 -10.57 11.56
C LYS A 285 -10.12 -9.78 12.26
N LEU A 286 -10.46 -8.58 12.68
CA LEU A 286 -9.60 -7.72 13.48
C LEU A 286 -9.83 -7.94 14.98
N SER A 287 -8.76 -7.93 15.75
CA SER A 287 -8.84 -7.93 17.21
C SER A 287 -7.65 -7.20 17.84
N LEU A 288 -7.82 -6.76 19.09
CA LEU A 288 -6.71 -6.23 19.90
C LEU A 288 -6.13 -7.31 20.80
N LYS A 289 -4.81 -7.38 20.86
CA LYS A 289 -4.06 -8.23 21.79
C LYS A 289 -3.02 -7.43 22.55
N ASN A 290 -2.62 -7.94 23.72
CA ASN A 290 -1.47 -7.41 24.44
C ASN A 290 -0.20 -8.07 23.92
N CYS A 291 0.82 -7.27 23.63
CA CYS A 291 2.10 -7.69 23.04
C CYS A 291 3.28 -7.16 23.85
N GLY A 292 3.50 -7.75 25.03
CA GLY A 292 4.70 -7.44 25.82
C GLY A 292 4.76 -6.00 26.34
N GLY A 293 3.62 -5.44 26.75
CA GLY A 293 3.51 -4.06 27.27
C GLY A 293 2.88 -3.08 26.28
N ASP A 294 2.92 -3.41 24.99
CA ASP A 294 2.20 -2.71 23.92
C ASP A 294 0.85 -3.39 23.65
N LYS A 295 -0.02 -2.72 22.89
CA LYS A 295 -1.17 -3.30 22.20
C LYS A 295 -0.80 -3.62 20.76
N CYS A 296 -1.32 -4.73 20.25
CA CYS A 296 -1.28 -5.08 18.84
C CYS A 296 -2.68 -5.11 18.26
N LEU A 297 -2.83 -4.54 17.07
CA LEU A 297 -3.97 -4.78 16.21
C LEU A 297 -3.61 -5.95 15.29
N VAL A 298 -4.35 -7.05 15.43
CA VAL A 298 -4.04 -8.31 14.76
C VAL A 298 -5.16 -8.76 13.84
N ILE A 299 -4.77 -9.38 12.72
CA ILE A 299 -5.65 -10.08 11.79
C ILE A 299 -5.60 -11.58 12.09
N ASN A 300 -6.78 -12.20 12.16
CA ASN A 300 -6.95 -13.64 12.20
C ASN A 300 -7.97 -14.09 11.15
N GLY A 301 -7.74 -15.22 10.51
CA GLY A 301 -8.62 -15.79 9.49
C GLY A 301 -7.80 -16.44 8.39
N GLY A 302 -8.42 -16.77 7.26
CA GLY A 302 -7.67 -17.40 6.19
C GLY A 302 -8.38 -17.43 4.85
N ALA A 303 -7.82 -18.24 3.97
CA ALA A 303 -8.36 -18.43 2.63
C ALA A 303 -9.73 -19.12 2.68
N THR A 304 -10.74 -18.52 2.06
CA THR A 304 -12.08 -19.12 1.91
C THR A 304 -12.10 -20.17 0.80
N ALA A 305 -13.23 -20.88 0.68
CA ALA A 305 -13.46 -21.77 -0.46
C ALA A 305 -13.43 -21.05 -1.82
N ALA A 306 -13.70 -19.73 -1.89
CA ALA A 306 -13.65 -18.98 -3.14
C ALA A 306 -12.19 -18.81 -3.61
N ALA A 307 -11.26 -18.52 -2.69
CA ALA A 307 -9.84 -18.44 -3.01
C ALA A 307 -9.30 -19.75 -3.59
N LYS A 308 -9.83 -20.90 -3.14
CA LYS A 308 -9.41 -22.24 -3.60
C LYS A 308 -9.91 -22.61 -5.00
N LYS A 309 -10.87 -21.87 -5.55
CA LYS A 309 -11.39 -22.12 -6.89
C LYS A 309 -10.45 -21.50 -7.92
N LEU A 310 -9.78 -22.34 -8.69
CA LEU A 310 -8.88 -21.89 -9.75
C LEU A 310 -9.59 -21.04 -10.83
N THR A 311 -10.89 -21.24 -11.08
CA THR A 311 -11.66 -20.33 -11.95
C THR A 311 -11.73 -18.90 -11.42
N ASN A 312 -11.73 -18.73 -10.10
CA ASN A 312 -11.74 -17.43 -9.44
C ASN A 312 -10.33 -16.83 -9.45
N GLN A 313 -9.29 -17.63 -9.18
CA GLN A 313 -7.89 -17.20 -9.30
C GLN A 313 -7.56 -16.73 -10.73
N ILE A 314 -7.97 -17.49 -11.75
CA ILE A 314 -7.83 -17.07 -13.16
C ILE A 314 -8.58 -15.77 -13.44
N ALA A 315 -9.75 -15.54 -12.80
CA ALA A 315 -10.46 -14.28 -12.95
C ALA A 315 -9.66 -13.10 -12.38
N VAL A 316 -8.98 -13.29 -11.25
CA VAL A 316 -8.05 -12.31 -10.66
C VAL A 316 -6.87 -12.08 -11.59
N ASP A 317 -6.24 -13.14 -12.14
CA ASP A 317 -5.10 -12.98 -13.07
C ASP A 317 -5.49 -12.25 -14.37
N ILE A 318 -6.66 -12.53 -14.93
CA ILE A 318 -7.17 -11.84 -16.14
C ILE A 318 -7.39 -10.35 -15.85
N GLU A 319 -7.97 -10.02 -14.69
CA GLU A 319 -8.17 -8.64 -14.27
C GLU A 319 -6.82 -7.94 -14.03
N ALA A 320 -5.87 -8.63 -13.40
CA ALA A 320 -4.53 -8.10 -13.17
C ALA A 320 -3.85 -7.75 -14.49
N ILE A 321 -3.83 -8.67 -15.45
CA ILE A 321 -3.28 -8.41 -16.79
C ILE A 321 -3.98 -7.23 -17.46
N THR A 322 -5.30 -7.11 -17.33
CA THR A 322 -6.06 -5.98 -17.90
C THR A 322 -5.58 -4.64 -17.32
N ARG A 323 -5.45 -4.54 -15.99
CA ARG A 323 -4.96 -3.32 -15.33
C ARG A 323 -3.50 -3.02 -15.65
N ILE A 324 -2.67 -4.05 -15.77
CA ILE A 324 -1.26 -3.92 -16.13
C ILE A 324 -1.13 -3.37 -17.57
N ILE A 325 -1.93 -3.87 -18.51
CA ILE A 325 -1.94 -3.37 -19.90
C ILE A 325 -2.33 -1.89 -19.96
N ASP A 326 -3.34 -1.47 -19.19
CA ASP A 326 -3.81 -0.08 -19.16
C ASP A 326 -2.73 0.91 -18.67
N GLY A 327 -1.81 0.45 -17.82
CA GLY A 327 -0.75 1.26 -17.23
C GLY A 327 0.62 1.17 -17.90
N LEU A 328 0.82 0.22 -18.83
CA LEU A 328 2.07 0.07 -19.56
C LEU A 328 2.12 0.99 -20.79
N ASP A 329 3.31 1.45 -21.15
CA ASP A 329 3.54 2.15 -22.44
C ASP A 329 4.19 1.25 -23.50
N ASN A 330 4.78 0.11 -23.09
CA ASN A 330 5.49 -0.79 -23.98
C ASN A 330 4.52 -1.68 -24.79
N GLU A 331 4.33 -1.35 -26.07
CA GLU A 331 3.43 -2.07 -26.98
C GLU A 331 3.79 -3.55 -27.19
N GLN A 332 5.08 -3.93 -27.16
CA GLN A 332 5.48 -5.34 -27.30
C GLN A 332 5.08 -6.14 -26.06
N ALA A 333 5.27 -5.58 -24.87
CA ALA A 333 4.83 -6.18 -23.63
C ALA A 333 3.30 -6.31 -23.60
N LYS A 334 2.57 -5.27 -24.04
CA LYS A 334 1.10 -5.32 -24.16
C LYS A 334 0.64 -6.45 -25.07
N GLU A 335 1.22 -6.59 -26.27
CA GLU A 335 0.85 -7.67 -27.19
C GLU A 335 1.10 -9.07 -26.59
N ALA A 336 2.17 -9.24 -25.82
CA ALA A 336 2.48 -10.50 -25.15
C ALA A 336 1.47 -10.78 -24.01
N LEU A 337 1.14 -9.76 -23.21
CA LEU A 337 0.15 -9.83 -22.14
C LEU A 337 -1.26 -10.13 -22.68
N GLU A 338 -1.67 -9.52 -23.80
CA GLU A 338 -2.96 -9.81 -24.44
C GLU A 338 -3.07 -11.27 -24.90
N LYS A 339 -1.98 -11.83 -25.45
CA LYS A 339 -1.93 -13.28 -25.78
C LYS A 339 -2.07 -14.12 -24.52
N GLN A 340 -1.36 -13.75 -23.46
CA GLN A 340 -1.39 -14.46 -22.18
C GLN A 340 -2.77 -14.43 -21.53
N LYS A 341 -3.45 -13.27 -21.59
CA LYS A 341 -4.84 -13.09 -21.16
C LYS A 341 -5.80 -13.97 -21.95
N ALA A 342 -5.68 -14.01 -23.28
CA ALA A 342 -6.53 -14.86 -24.12
C ALA A 342 -6.35 -16.37 -23.82
N GLU A 343 -5.14 -16.81 -23.49
CA GLU A 343 -4.90 -18.20 -23.08
C GLU A 343 -5.53 -18.52 -21.72
N LEU A 344 -5.48 -17.60 -20.75
CA LEU A 344 -6.17 -17.72 -19.47
C LEU A 344 -7.69 -17.71 -19.62
N GLU A 345 -8.24 -16.86 -20.49
CA GLU A 345 -9.67 -16.85 -20.81
C GLU A 345 -10.12 -18.18 -21.40
N LYS A 346 -9.36 -18.74 -22.34
CA LYS A 346 -9.62 -20.06 -22.90
C LYS A 346 -9.60 -21.14 -21.82
N LEU A 347 -8.60 -21.13 -20.94
CA LEU A 347 -8.49 -22.09 -19.84
C LEU A 347 -9.68 -21.97 -18.87
N LYS A 348 -10.13 -20.74 -18.57
CA LYS A 348 -11.34 -20.49 -17.76
C LYS A 348 -12.59 -21.08 -18.42
N GLN A 349 -12.76 -20.93 -19.73
CA GLN A 349 -13.91 -21.50 -20.45
C GLN A 349 -13.88 -23.04 -20.52
N GLU A 350 -12.69 -23.62 -20.72
CA GLU A 350 -12.47 -25.06 -20.63
C GLU A 350 -12.87 -25.59 -19.24
N ALA A 351 -12.48 -24.86 -18.18
CA ALA A 351 -12.85 -25.18 -16.81
C ALA A 351 -14.35 -25.22 -16.58
N ILE A 352 -15.06 -24.16 -17.00
CA ILE A 352 -16.50 -24.02 -16.85
C ILE A 352 -17.21 -25.18 -17.57
N SER A 353 -16.76 -25.52 -18.77
CA SER A 353 -17.30 -26.61 -19.58
C SER A 353 -17.05 -27.99 -18.96
N ASN A 354 -15.95 -28.16 -18.22
CA ASN A 354 -15.54 -29.41 -17.59
C ASN A 354 -15.93 -29.53 -16.10
N GLY A 355 -16.94 -28.76 -15.66
CA GLY A 355 -17.44 -28.82 -14.28
C GLY A 355 -16.45 -28.31 -13.23
N GLY A 356 -15.62 -27.33 -13.59
CA GLY A 356 -14.64 -26.68 -12.72
C GLY A 356 -13.27 -27.37 -12.68
N LYS A 357 -13.06 -28.44 -13.45
CA LYS A 357 -11.76 -29.12 -13.57
C LYS A 357 -10.85 -28.39 -14.54
N ILE A 358 -9.59 -28.21 -14.16
CA ILE A 358 -8.58 -27.44 -14.90
C ILE A 358 -7.29 -28.24 -14.94
N ASP A 359 -6.54 -28.06 -16.03
CA ASP A 359 -5.16 -28.51 -16.13
C ASP A 359 -4.24 -27.58 -15.34
N ASP A 360 -3.83 -28.04 -14.17
CA ASP A 360 -3.04 -27.28 -13.21
C ASP A 360 -1.62 -27.00 -13.71
N GLU A 361 -1.03 -27.90 -14.52
CA GLU A 361 0.27 -27.67 -15.14
C GLU A 361 0.18 -26.56 -16.18
N LYS A 362 -0.86 -26.62 -17.03
CA LYS A 362 -1.13 -25.58 -18.01
C LYS A 362 -1.38 -24.23 -17.34
N TYR A 363 -2.08 -24.16 -16.21
CA TYR A 363 -2.24 -22.90 -15.47
C TYR A 363 -0.90 -22.35 -14.95
N VAL A 364 -0.11 -23.18 -14.26
CA VAL A 364 1.18 -22.78 -13.71
C VAL A 364 2.11 -22.24 -14.80
N ASP A 365 2.14 -22.88 -15.96
CA ASP A 365 2.96 -22.43 -17.10
C ASP A 365 2.51 -21.08 -17.71
N LEU A 366 1.28 -20.62 -17.42
CA LEU A 366 0.73 -19.34 -17.88
C LEU A 366 0.98 -18.20 -16.89
N VAL A 367 1.04 -18.48 -15.60
CA VAL A 367 1.17 -17.47 -14.53
C VAL A 367 2.55 -17.44 -13.87
N ASN A 368 3.52 -18.12 -14.48
CA ASN A 368 4.91 -18.13 -14.06
C ASN A 368 5.83 -18.18 -15.29
N LYS A 369 5.76 -17.16 -16.15
CA LYS A 369 6.59 -17.04 -17.35
C LYS A 369 8.00 -16.54 -17.08
N ASN A 370 8.29 -16.09 -15.87
CA ASN A 370 9.63 -15.67 -15.47
C ASN A 370 10.59 -16.89 -15.48
N LEU A 371 11.29 -17.06 -16.59
CA LEU A 371 11.98 -18.29 -17.03
C LEU A 371 13.27 -18.63 -16.28
N ASN A 372 13.56 -18.00 -15.13
CA ASN A 372 14.75 -18.31 -14.32
C ASN A 372 14.49 -19.16 -13.08
N LEU A 373 13.24 -19.44 -12.73
CA LEU A 373 12.93 -20.42 -11.70
C LEU A 373 12.61 -21.76 -12.37
N ASN A 374 13.58 -22.67 -12.39
CA ASN A 374 13.31 -24.11 -12.42
C ASN A 374 12.52 -24.44 -11.14
N LEU A 375 11.23 -24.07 -11.12
CA LEU A 375 10.36 -24.21 -9.97
C LEU A 375 10.39 -25.68 -9.58
N SER A 376 10.77 -25.93 -8.33
CA SER A 376 10.70 -27.27 -7.79
C SER A 376 9.25 -27.73 -7.78
N ALA A 377 9.01 -29.03 -7.68
CA ALA A 377 7.64 -29.53 -7.50
C ALA A 377 6.92 -28.84 -6.33
N ASN A 378 7.65 -28.42 -5.29
CA ASN A 378 7.11 -27.70 -4.14
C ASN A 378 6.68 -26.25 -4.48
N ASP A 379 7.33 -25.58 -5.43
CA ASP A 379 6.98 -24.21 -5.81
C ASP A 379 5.80 -24.19 -6.79
N LYS A 380 5.75 -25.17 -7.72
CA LYS A 380 4.55 -25.44 -8.53
C LYS A 380 3.36 -25.81 -7.66
N VAL A 381 3.60 -26.66 -6.66
CA VAL A 381 2.61 -26.98 -5.63
C VAL A 381 2.21 -25.72 -4.86
N SER A 382 3.12 -24.81 -4.51
CA SER A 382 2.80 -23.56 -3.79
C SER A 382 1.89 -22.60 -4.58
N ILE A 383 1.96 -22.60 -5.91
CA ILE A 383 1.00 -21.89 -6.78
C ILE A 383 -0.38 -22.57 -6.73
N LEU A 384 -0.41 -23.90 -6.57
CA LEU A 384 -1.60 -24.74 -6.51
C LEU A 384 -2.12 -25.04 -5.09
N VAL A 385 -1.39 -24.62 -4.03
CA VAL A 385 -1.49 -25.16 -2.64
C VAL A 385 -2.87 -24.99 -2.02
N LEU A 386 -3.68 -24.08 -2.57
CA LEU A 386 -5.04 -23.90 -2.10
C LEU A 386 -5.99 -25.10 -2.35
N ARG A 387 -5.61 -26.10 -3.17
CA ARG A 387 -6.46 -27.28 -3.43
C ARG A 387 -6.28 -28.46 -2.47
N SER A 388 -5.21 -28.50 -1.67
CA SER A 388 -4.85 -29.67 -0.86
C SER A 388 -5.20 -29.59 0.63
N ILE A 389 -5.88 -28.53 1.07
CA ILE A 389 -6.46 -28.35 2.41
C ILE A 389 -7.98 -28.28 2.28
#